data_AF-A0A1J5PSB5-F1
#
_entry.id   AF-A0A1J5PSB5-F1
#
_cell.length_a   1.000
_cell.length_b   1.000
_cell.length_c   1.000
_cell.angle_alpha   90.00
_cell.angle_beta   90.00
_cell.angle_gamma   90.00
#
_symmetry.space_group_name_H-M   'P 1'
#
loop_
_entity.id
_entity.type
_entity.pdbx_description
1 polymer ?
#
loop_
_entity_poly.entity_id
_entity_poly.type
_entity_poly.pdbx_seq_one_letter_code
_entity_poly.pdbx_strand_id
1 'polypeptide(L)'
;MAATTITFTVDASDLSRYTDEYIAQLWHIAQANPAPYGDADACDFAEHVGREIVRRWLAGTPPSLWTHQGRHVAPLQASGRV
;
A
#
# COMPACT_ATOMS: atom_id res chain seq x y z
N MET A 1 10.39 -29.96 18.15
CA MET A 1 9.86 -29.58 16.81
C MET A 1 11.05 -29.30 15.92
N ALA A 2 11.09 -29.83 14.70
CA ALA A 2 12.11 -29.43 13.72
C ALA A 2 11.73 -28.07 13.14
N ALA A 3 12.65 -27.12 13.14
CA ALA A 3 12.47 -25.80 12.56
C ALA A 3 13.24 -25.72 11.24
N THR A 4 12.60 -25.19 10.21
CA THR A 4 13.23 -24.89 8.92
C THR A 4 13.32 -23.39 8.78
N THR A 5 14.52 -22.87 8.53
CA THR A 5 14.73 -21.45 8.24
C THR A 5 14.86 -21.27 6.74
N ILE A 6 14.11 -20.33 6.18
CA ILE A 6 14.18 -19.93 4.78
C ILE A 6 14.44 -18.43 4.76
N THR A 7 15.53 -18.02 4.10
CA THR A 7 15.91 -16.62 3.97
C THR A 7 15.58 -16.13 2.56
N PHE A 8 14.98 -14.95 2.47
CA PHE A 8 14.68 -14.29 1.20
C PHE A 8 15.48 -13.00 1.08
N THR A 9 15.99 -12.74 -0.12
CA THR A 9 16.60 -11.47 -0.51
C THR A 9 15.79 -10.91 -1.66
N VAL A 10 15.36 -9.66 -1.51
CA VAL A 10 14.54 -8.97 -2.49
C VAL A 10 15.21 -7.63 -2.77
N ASP A 11 15.37 -7.32 -4.05
CA ASP A 11 15.71 -5.96 -4.45
C ASP A 11 14.41 -5.19 -4.68
N ALA A 12 14.09 -4.33 -3.71
CA ALA A 12 12.88 -3.52 -3.69
C ALA A 12 13.02 -2.18 -4.44
N SER A 13 14.18 -1.90 -5.06
CA SER A 13 14.41 -0.64 -5.79
C SER A 13 13.58 -0.52 -7.07
N ASP A 14 13.21 -1.67 -7.66
CA ASP A 14 12.32 -1.74 -8.83
C ASP A 14 11.38 -2.94 -8.70
N LEU A 15 10.26 -2.72 -8.00
CA LEU A 15 9.21 -3.73 -7.86
C LEU A 15 8.40 -3.92 -9.15
N SER A 16 8.47 -2.99 -10.11
CA SER A 16 7.63 -3.01 -11.31
C SER A 16 7.95 -4.18 -12.24
N ARG A 17 9.19 -4.69 -12.19
CA ARG A 17 9.65 -5.85 -12.99
C ARG A 17 9.09 -7.19 -12.53
N TYR A 18 8.58 -7.27 -11.30
CA TYR A 18 8.09 -8.54 -10.74
C TYR A 18 6.66 -8.83 -11.17
N THR A 19 6.29 -10.12 -11.22
CA THR A 19 4.91 -10.53 -11.55
C THR A 19 3.94 -10.20 -10.41
N ASP A 20 2.64 -10.18 -10.71
CA ASP A 20 1.60 -9.92 -9.71
C ASP A 20 1.62 -10.98 -8.60
N GLU A 21 1.82 -12.25 -8.95
CA GLU A 21 1.93 -13.36 -7.99
C GLU A 21 3.12 -13.17 -7.05
N TYR A 22 4.26 -12.72 -7.58
CA TYR A 22 5.43 -12.47 -6.75
C TYR A 22 5.22 -11.28 -5.82
N ILE A 23 4.64 -10.18 -6.32
CA ILE A 23 4.28 -9.03 -5.47
C ILE A 23 3.30 -9.43 -4.36
N ALA A 24 2.30 -10.26 -4.66
CA ALA A 24 1.38 -10.77 -3.64
C ALA A 24 2.10 -11.63 -2.58
N GLN A 25 3.05 -12.46 -2.99
CA GLN A 25 3.91 -13.20 -2.06
C GLN A 25 4.75 -12.25 -1.18
N LEU A 26 5.34 -11.21 -1.77
CA LEU A 26 6.11 -10.22 -1.01
C LEU A 26 5.27 -9.50 0.04
N TRP A 27 3.99 -9.24 -0.25
CA TRP A 27 3.07 -8.67 0.75
C TRP A 27 2.88 -9.60 1.94
N HIS A 28 2.65 -10.89 1.69
CA HIS A 28 2.56 -11.88 2.77
C HIS A 28 3.85 -11.96 3.59
N ILE A 29 5.02 -11.93 2.94
CA ILE A 29 6.32 -11.93 3.61
C ILE A 29 6.50 -10.66 4.46
N ALA A 30 6.20 -9.49 3.91
CA ALA A 30 6.34 -8.21 4.61
C ALA A 30 5.47 -8.13 5.86
N GLN A 31 4.22 -8.60 5.78
CA GLN A 31 3.29 -8.59 6.92
C GLN A 31 3.59 -9.66 7.97
N ALA A 32 4.18 -10.79 7.56
CA ALA A 32 4.61 -11.85 8.47
C ALA A 32 6.03 -11.64 9.01
N ASN A 33 6.69 -10.53 8.66
CA ASN A 33 8.06 -10.24 9.07
C ASN A 33 8.16 -10.19 10.61
N PRO A 34 9.06 -10.96 11.24
CA PRO A 34 9.19 -11.02 12.70
C PRO A 34 9.94 -9.81 13.31
N ALA A 35 10.32 -8.82 12.51
CA ALA A 35 10.97 -7.61 12.99
C ALA A 35 10.11 -6.90 14.07
N PRO A 36 10.73 -6.21 15.04
CA PRO A 36 10.01 -5.43 16.04
C PRO A 36 9.08 -4.38 15.40
N TYR A 37 8.01 -4.03 16.09
CA TYR A 37 7.15 -2.93 15.66
C TYR A 37 7.95 -1.63 15.48
N GLY A 38 7.76 -0.97 14.34
CA GLY A 38 8.45 0.27 14.00
C GLY A 38 9.88 0.09 13.50
N ASP A 39 10.31 -1.14 13.21
CA ASP A 39 11.55 -1.39 12.48
C ASP A 39 11.51 -0.71 11.11
N ALA A 40 12.50 0.16 10.84
CA ALA A 40 12.48 1.04 9.67
C ALA A 40 12.52 0.24 8.36
N ASP A 41 13.43 -0.72 8.24
CA ASP A 41 13.60 -1.50 7.02
C ASP A 41 12.37 -2.38 6.73
N ALA A 42 11.78 -2.99 7.77
CA ALA A 42 10.56 -3.77 7.64
C ALA A 42 9.36 -2.89 7.23
N CYS A 43 9.21 -1.71 7.85
CA CYS A 43 8.17 -0.74 7.50
C CYS A 43 8.32 -0.23 6.07
N ASP A 44 9.53 0.18 5.67
CA ASP A 44 9.82 0.70 4.34
C ASP A 44 9.60 -0.37 3.27
N PHE A 45 10.00 -1.62 3.53
CA PHE A 45 9.74 -2.73 2.62
C PHE A 45 8.23 -2.99 2.45
N ALA A 46 7.48 -3.06 3.55
CA ALA A 46 6.04 -3.26 3.51
C ALA A 46 5.32 -2.11 2.77
N GLU A 47 5.78 -0.88 2.97
CA GLU A 47 5.23 0.30 2.31
C GLU A 47 5.48 0.27 0.80
N HIS A 48 6.71 -0.02 0.35
CA HIS A 48 7.03 -0.14 -1.08
C HIS A 48 6.17 -1.20 -1.77
N VAL A 49 6.05 -2.38 -1.17
CA VAL A 49 5.22 -3.47 -1.71
C VAL A 49 3.74 -3.08 -1.75
N GLY A 50 3.20 -2.49 -0.68
CA GLY A 50 1.81 -2.05 -0.62
C GLY A 50 1.49 -0.97 -1.65
N ARG A 51 2.37 0.02 -1.81
CA ARG A 51 2.24 1.07 -2.83
C ARG A 51 2.26 0.51 -4.25
N GLU A 52 3.10 -0.49 -4.51
CA GLU A 52 3.14 -1.15 -5.81
C GLU A 52 1.83 -1.90 -6.11
N ILE A 53 1.25 -2.60 -5.13
CA ILE A 53 -0.07 -3.24 -5.27
C ILE A 53 -1.13 -2.20 -5.60
N VAL A 54 -1.18 -1.09 -4.85
CA VAL A 54 -2.12 0.01 -5.10
C VAL A 54 -1.91 0.60 -6.48
N ARG A 55 -0.66 0.82 -6.91
CA ARG A 55 -0.33 1.35 -8.24
C ARG A 55 -0.85 0.44 -9.34
N ARG A 56 -0.64 -0.88 -9.25
CA ARG A 56 -1.12 -1.86 -10.24
C ARG A 56 -2.65 -1.92 -10.27
N TRP A 57 -3.28 -1.94 -9.10
CA TRP A 57 -4.74 -1.91 -9.01
C TRP A 57 -5.33 -0.64 -9.62
N LEU A 58 -4.77 0.54 -9.30
CA LEU A 58 -5.19 1.82 -9.88
C LEU A 58 -4.98 1.88 -11.39
N ALA A 59 -3.89 1.30 -11.92
CA ALA A 59 -3.64 1.26 -13.35
C ALA A 59 -4.72 0.50 -14.14
N GLY A 60 -5.34 -0.51 -13.53
CA GLY A 60 -6.46 -1.26 -14.11
C GLY A 60 -7.84 -0.68 -13.81
N THR A 61 -7.94 0.34 -12.96
CA THR A 61 -9.21 0.87 -12.47
C THR A 61 -9.65 2.07 -13.32
N PRO A 62 -10.88 2.09 -13.88
CA PRO A 62 -11.37 3.25 -14.61
C PRO A 62 -11.44 4.47 -13.67
N PRO A 63 -11.11 5.67 -14.14
CA PRO A 63 -11.12 6.86 -13.30
C PRO A 63 -12.52 7.11 -12.76
N SER A 64 -12.63 7.44 -11.47
CA SER A 64 -13.85 8.01 -10.95
C SER A 64 -14.14 9.32 -11.68
N LEU A 65 -15.34 9.48 -12.21
CA LEU A 65 -15.77 10.75 -12.81
C LEU A 65 -16.27 11.69 -11.71
N TRP A 66 -17.33 12.45 -12.00
CA TRP A 66 -17.85 13.56 -11.20
C TRP A 66 -18.46 13.18 -9.82
N THR A 67 -17.83 12.30 -9.05
CA THR A 67 -18.25 11.82 -7.72
C THR A 67 -18.16 12.94 -6.68
N HIS A 68 -17.08 13.73 -6.69
CA HIS A 68 -16.91 14.89 -5.82
C HIS A 68 -16.85 16.15 -6.68
N GLN A 69 -17.93 16.94 -6.66
CA GLN A 69 -18.05 18.17 -7.43
C GLN A 69 -18.21 19.35 -6.50
N GLY A 70 -17.82 20.55 -6.95
CA GLY A 70 -18.02 21.79 -6.18
C GLY A 70 -19.48 22.02 -5.79
N ARG A 71 -20.44 21.57 -6.60
CA ARG A 71 -21.88 21.61 -6.28
C ARG A 71 -22.29 20.73 -5.09
N HIS A 72 -21.46 19.76 -4.69
CA HIS A 72 -21.70 18.90 -3.53
C HIS A 72 -21.17 19.50 -2.22
N VAL A 73 -20.40 20.58 -2.29
CA VAL A 73 -19.94 21.29 -1.10
C VAL A 73 -21.16 21.88 -0.41
N ALA A 74 -21.45 21.43 0.82
CA ALA A 74 -22.48 22.05 1.64
C ALA A 74 -22.14 23.54 1.80
N PRO A 75 -23.10 24.46 1.66
CA PRO A 75 -22.84 25.86 1.93
C PRO A 75 -22.25 25.98 3.33
N LEU A 76 -21.12 26.69 3.46
CA LEU A 76 -20.59 27.11 4.74
C LEU A 76 -21.76 27.72 5.51
N GLN A 77 -22.20 27.06 6.57
CA GLN A 77 -23.18 27.65 7.47
C GLN A 77 -22.49 28.87 8.05
N ALA A 78 -22.85 30.05 7.53
CA ALA A 78 -22.51 31.31 8.15
C ALA A 78 -23.14 31.25 9.54
N SER A 79 -22.33 30.88 10.52
CA SER A 79 -22.67 30.93 11.92
C SER A 79 -22.82 32.42 12.27
N GLY A 80 -24.01 32.98 12.02
CA GLY A 80 -24.53 34.11 12.75
C GLY A 80 -25.15 33.56 14.04
N ARG A 81 -24.99 34.15 15.21
CA ARG A 81 -24.76 35.56 15.57
C ARG A 81 -24.13 35.62 16.98
N VAL A 82 -23.45 36.75 17.22
CA VAL A 82 -23.33 37.57 18.44
C VAL A 82 -23.95 37.00 19.72
#